data_AF-A0A933TNN9-F1
#
_entry.id   AF-A0A933TNN9-F1
#
_cell.length_a   1.000
_cell.length_b   1.000
_cell.length_c   1.000
_cell.angle_alpha   90.00
_cell.angle_beta   90.00
_cell.angle_gamma   90.00
#
_symmetry.space_group_name_H-M   'P 1'
#
loop_
_entity.id
_entity.type
_entity.pdbx_description
1 polymer ?
#
loop_
_entity_poly.entity_id
_entity_poly.type
_entity_poly.pdbx_seq_one_letter_code
_entity_poly.pdbx_strand_id
1 'polypeptide(L)'
;MRWLDRGAWLLLAGPFLALETPALSAQEPAPAPKAAPQASDARWLVAAREMELEELVSGAATALDLAIDFNPVELAGAVTVRLPVKPSGEELWDVASQALASRGLTSVQAAGSAFLKIAAIVKACGRARLEEGGLG
;
A
#
# COMPACT_ATOMS: atom_id res chain seq x y z
N MET A 1 -46.35 -42.38 -18.33
CA MET A 1 -47.03 -41.11 -18.65
C MET A 1 -46.30 -40.51 -19.85
N ARG A 2 -46.58 -40.93 -21.10
CA ARG A 2 -47.64 -40.52 -22.04
C ARG A 2 -47.74 -38.99 -22.25
N TRP A 3 -47.20 -38.58 -23.40
CA TRP A 3 -47.35 -37.29 -24.09
C TRP A 3 -48.80 -37.00 -24.53
N LEU A 4 -49.21 -35.73 -24.53
CA LEU A 4 -50.13 -35.03 -25.47
C LEU A 4 -50.15 -33.55 -25.04
N ASP A 5 -49.64 -32.58 -25.82
CA ASP A 5 -50.18 -31.97 -27.06
C ASP A 5 -51.08 -30.76 -26.79
N ARG A 6 -50.96 -29.77 -27.69
CA ARG A 6 -51.84 -28.62 -27.99
C ARG A 6 -51.47 -27.25 -27.43
N GLY A 7 -51.19 -26.34 -28.36
CA GLY A 7 -51.25 -24.90 -28.10
C GLY A 7 -50.71 -23.99 -29.20
N ALA A 8 -50.98 -24.30 -30.48
CA ALA A 8 -50.70 -23.37 -31.57
C ALA A 8 -51.56 -22.11 -31.44
N TRP A 9 -50.94 -20.94 -31.37
CA TRP A 9 -51.51 -19.66 -31.80
C TRP A 9 -50.44 -18.90 -32.58
N LEU A 10 -50.54 -18.99 -33.90
CA LEU A 10 -50.01 -18.00 -34.84
C LEU A 10 -50.95 -16.81 -34.82
N LEU A 11 -50.49 -15.61 -34.45
CA LEU A 11 -51.07 -14.37 -34.96
C LEU A 11 -50.00 -13.28 -35.16
N LEU A 12 -49.83 -12.98 -36.45
CA LEU A 12 -49.73 -11.66 -37.06
C LEU A 12 -48.42 -10.87 -36.98
N ALA A 13 -47.87 -10.71 -38.18
CA ALA A 13 -46.85 -9.79 -38.60
C ALA A 13 -47.22 -8.31 -38.33
N GLY A 14 -46.19 -7.54 -37.95
CA GLY A 14 -46.14 -6.10 -38.13
C GLY A 14 -44.71 -5.71 -38.51
N PRO A 15 -44.48 -4.87 -39.54
CA PRO A 15 -43.15 -4.39 -39.87
C PRO A 15 -42.87 -3.16 -39.01
N PHE A 16 -42.07 -3.31 -37.97
CA PHE A 16 -41.56 -2.15 -37.25
C PHE A 16 -40.12 -1.89 -37.66
N LEU A 17 -39.96 -0.70 -38.23
CA LEU A 17 -38.76 -0.08 -38.74
C LEU A 17 -37.56 -0.24 -37.80
N ALA A 18 -36.41 -0.44 -38.45
CA ALA A 18 -35.07 -0.39 -37.90
C ALA A 18 -34.83 0.83 -37.01
N LEU A 19 -34.28 0.57 -35.82
CA LEU A 19 -33.33 1.44 -35.15
C LEU A 19 -32.20 0.55 -34.63
N GLU A 20 -30.98 0.92 -35.02
CA GLU A 20 -29.72 0.30 -34.64
C GLU A 20 -29.59 0.12 -33.12
N THR A 21 -29.09 -1.04 -32.71
CA THR A 21 -28.25 -1.14 -31.51
C THR A 21 -26.99 -1.93 -31.87
N PRO A 22 -25.80 -1.36 -31.64
CA PRO A 22 -24.54 -1.94 -32.06
C PRO A 22 -24.29 -3.29 -31.39
N ALA A 23 -23.55 -4.12 -32.13
CA ALA A 23 -23.09 -5.46 -31.80
C ALA A 23 -22.73 -5.62 -30.32
N LEU A 24 -23.52 -6.45 -29.63
CA LEU A 24 -23.13 -7.06 -28.37
C LEU A 24 -21.97 -8.03 -28.70
N SER A 25 -20.74 -7.53 -28.58
CA SER A 25 -19.54 -8.36 -28.62
C SER A 25 -19.71 -9.54 -27.67
N ALA A 26 -19.67 -10.73 -28.25
CA ALA A 26 -19.56 -11.98 -27.51
C ALA A 26 -18.35 -11.88 -26.58
N GLN A 27 -18.63 -11.74 -25.29
CA GLN A 27 -17.63 -11.78 -24.24
C GLN A 27 -17.11 -13.22 -24.18
N GLU A 28 -15.94 -13.43 -24.77
CA GLU A 28 -15.14 -14.64 -24.64
C GLU A 28 -14.99 -14.96 -23.13
N PRO A 29 -15.28 -16.20 -22.67
CA PRO A 29 -15.13 -16.54 -21.27
C PRO A 29 -13.64 -16.49 -20.91
N ALA A 30 -13.24 -15.45 -20.19
CA ALA A 30 -11.92 -15.33 -19.60
C ALA A 30 -11.62 -16.58 -18.75
N PRO A 31 -10.39 -17.13 -18.81
CA PRO A 31 -10.01 -18.32 -18.08
C PRO A 31 -10.17 -18.10 -16.57
N ALA A 32 -10.76 -19.09 -15.90
CA ALA A 32 -10.94 -19.13 -14.46
C ALA A 32 -9.66 -18.71 -13.71
N PRO A 33 -9.72 -17.81 -12.72
CA PRO A 33 -8.57 -17.54 -11.85
C PRO A 33 -8.29 -18.80 -11.03
N LYS A 34 -7.31 -19.59 -11.47
CA LYS A 34 -6.69 -20.64 -10.67
C LYS A 34 -6.01 -19.98 -9.47
N ALA A 35 -6.44 -20.41 -8.29
CA ALA A 35 -5.77 -20.28 -7.00
C ALA A 35 -5.47 -18.85 -6.55
N ALA A 36 -6.39 -18.29 -5.76
CA ALA A 36 -6.00 -17.33 -4.73
C ALA A 36 -4.89 -17.98 -3.87
N PRO A 37 -3.71 -17.35 -3.72
CA PRO A 37 -2.75 -17.76 -2.71
C PRO A 37 -3.44 -17.72 -1.35
N GLN A 38 -3.31 -18.81 -0.62
CA GLN A 38 -3.83 -19.03 0.72
C GLN A 38 -3.58 -17.78 1.57
N ALA A 39 -4.66 -17.18 2.06
CA ALA A 39 -4.59 -16.21 3.15
C ALA A 39 -3.90 -16.93 4.31
N SER A 40 -2.61 -16.63 4.49
CA SER A 40 -1.85 -17.14 5.60
C SER A 40 -2.51 -16.60 6.86
N ASP A 41 -3.10 -17.50 7.63
CA ASP A 41 -3.66 -17.26 8.97
C ASP A 41 -2.50 -17.02 9.95
N ALA A 42 -1.66 -16.02 9.64
CA ALA A 42 -0.77 -15.43 10.60
C ALA A 42 -1.69 -14.68 11.57
N ARG A 43 -2.01 -15.35 12.68
CA ARG A 43 -2.51 -14.70 13.88
C ARG A 43 -1.41 -13.75 14.35
N TRP A 44 -1.35 -12.55 13.76
CA TRP A 44 -0.38 -11.52 14.11
C TRP A 44 -0.64 -11.15 15.57
N LEU A 45 0.17 -11.72 16.47
CA LEU A 45 0.27 -11.28 17.84
C LEU A 45 0.93 -9.90 17.80
N VAL A 46 0.10 -8.87 17.73
CA VAL A 46 0.53 -7.47 17.77
C VAL A 46 0.70 -7.10 19.24
N ALA A 47 1.94 -6.91 19.66
CA ALA A 47 2.24 -6.32 20.95
C ALA A 47 2.13 -4.79 20.82
N ALA A 48 1.22 -4.19 21.58
CA ALA A 48 1.21 -2.75 21.79
C ALA A 48 2.25 -2.43 22.86
N ARG A 49 3.27 -1.64 22.51
CA ARG A 49 4.32 -1.21 23.44
C ARG A 49 4.48 0.29 23.35
N GLU A 50 4.57 0.93 24.51
CA GLU A 50 5.03 2.31 24.61
C GLU A 50 6.56 2.31 24.64
N MET A 51 7.19 3.13 23.81
CA MET A 51 8.64 3.33 23.78
C MET A 51 8.97 4.73 23.29
N GLU A 52 10.18 5.20 23.61
CA GLU A 52 10.65 6.49 23.12
C GLU A 52 10.88 6.43 21.60
N LEU A 53 10.48 7.49 20.89
CA LEU A 53 10.64 7.54 19.44
C LEU A 53 12.13 7.52 19.03
N GLU A 54 13.00 8.11 19.83
CA GLU A 54 14.45 8.03 19.64
C GLU A 54 14.95 6.58 19.67
N GLU A 55 14.52 5.79 20.65
CA GLU A 55 14.91 4.37 20.76
C GLU A 55 14.38 3.56 19.58
N LEU A 56 13.15 3.84 19.14
CA LEU A 56 12.55 3.19 17.97
C LEU A 56 13.36 3.46 16.70
N VAL A 57 13.72 4.73 16.45
CA VAL A 57 14.50 5.14 15.28
C VAL A 57 15.91 4.56 15.34
N SER A 58 16.58 4.64 16.49
CA SER A 58 17.92 4.08 16.69
C SER A 58 17.93 2.56 16.55
N GLY A 59 16.91 1.88 17.07
CA GLY A 59 16.76 0.43 16.96
C GLY A 59 16.53 -0.02 15.52
N ALA A 60 15.66 0.67 14.78
CA ALA A 60 15.43 0.41 13.36
C ALA A 60 16.69 0.67 12.52
N ALA A 61 17.41 1.76 12.80
CA ALA A 61 18.68 2.08 12.15
C ALA A 61 19.73 0.98 12.34
N THR A 62 19.88 0.52 13.60
CA THR A 62 20.82 -0.56 13.95
C THR A 62 20.43 -1.87 13.28
N ALA A 63 19.13 -2.19 13.22
CA ALA A 63 18.64 -3.41 12.59
C ALA A 63 18.88 -3.45 11.07
N LEU A 64 18.96 -2.29 10.43
CA LEU A 64 19.16 -2.14 8.98
C LEU A 64 20.60 -1.72 8.59
N ASP A 65 21.51 -1.60 9.56
CA ASP A 65 22.87 -1.07 9.37
C ASP A 65 22.89 0.32 8.71
N LEU A 66 21.91 1.17 9.07
CA LEU A 66 21.77 2.53 8.53
C LEU A 66 22.44 3.55 9.44
N ALA A 67 23.26 4.42 8.84
CA ALA A 67 23.83 5.55 9.55
C ALA A 67 22.84 6.73 9.54
N ILE A 68 22.32 7.11 10.71
CA ILE A 68 21.30 8.15 10.83
C ILE A 68 21.79 9.32 11.67
N ASP A 69 21.62 10.53 11.15
CA ASP A 69 21.83 11.80 11.85
C ASP A 69 20.48 12.39 12.26
N PHE A 70 20.27 12.58 13.56
CA PHE A 70 19.07 13.20 14.11
C PHE A 70 19.37 14.01 15.36
N ASN A 71 18.51 14.97 15.66
CA ASN A 71 18.55 15.71 16.92
C ASN A 71 17.60 15.04 17.93
N PRO A 72 18.08 14.53 19.09
CA PRO A 72 17.23 13.82 20.05
C PRO A 72 16.11 14.70 20.62
N VAL A 73 16.31 16.02 20.67
CA VAL A 73 15.27 16.96 21.12
C VAL A 73 14.07 16.99 20.17
N GLU A 74 14.30 16.78 18.88
CA GLU A 74 13.21 16.73 17.87
C GLU A 74 12.45 15.39 17.92
N LEU A 75 13.09 14.33 18.44
CA LEU A 75 12.50 13.00 18.62
C LEU A 75 11.95 12.75 20.02
N ALA A 76 12.05 13.72 20.94
CA ALA A 76 11.65 13.54 22.32
C ALA A 76 10.18 13.11 22.46
N GLY A 77 9.91 12.11 23.29
CA GLY A 77 8.58 11.70 23.70
C GLY A 77 8.19 10.30 23.24
N ALA A 78 7.33 9.67 24.04
CA ALA A 78 6.85 8.32 23.80
C ALA A 78 5.92 8.20 22.60
N VAL A 79 5.97 7.04 21.97
CA VAL A 79 5.02 6.58 20.94
C VAL A 79 4.51 5.20 21.31
N THR A 80 3.21 4.99 21.16
CA THR A 80 2.63 3.66 21.27
C THR A 80 2.69 2.98 19.91
N VAL A 81 3.53 1.96 19.80
CA VAL A 81 3.72 1.19 18.58
C VAL A 81 3.06 -0.17 18.66
N ARG A 82 2.61 -0.65 17.52
CA ARG A 82 2.01 -1.97 17.33
C ARG A 82 2.95 -2.78 16.47
N LEU A 83 3.70 -3.67 17.10
CA LEU A 83 4.72 -4.48 16.42
C LEU A 83 4.36 -5.97 16.53
N PRO A 84 4.70 -6.78 15.52
CA PRO A 84 4.68 -8.23 15.68
C PRO A 84 5.66 -8.67 16.77
N VAL A 85 5.47 -9.88 17.32
CA VAL A 85 6.32 -10.44 18.40
C VAL A 85 7.82 -10.44 18.03
N LYS A 86 8.15 -10.56 16.74
CA LYS A 86 9.51 -10.49 16.23
C LYS A 86 9.50 -9.67 14.93
N PRO A 87 9.66 -8.34 15.02
CA PRO A 87 9.65 -7.50 13.84
C PRO A 87 10.95 -7.65 13.04
N SER A 88 10.86 -7.57 11.73
CA SER A 88 12.02 -7.40 10.86
C SER A 88 12.59 -5.98 10.99
N GLY A 89 13.82 -5.75 10.52
CA GLY A 89 14.40 -4.41 10.49
C GLY A 89 13.58 -3.44 9.63
N GLU A 90 13.02 -3.92 8.52
CA GLU A 90 12.16 -3.15 7.62
C GLU A 90 10.83 -2.79 8.29
N GLU A 91 10.19 -3.73 8.99
CA GLU A 91 8.94 -3.47 9.72
C GLU A 91 9.16 -2.46 10.87
N LEU A 92 10.31 -2.55 11.57
CA LEU A 92 10.70 -1.55 12.56
C LEU A 92 10.85 -0.16 11.94
N TRP A 93 11.49 -0.09 10.77
CA TRP A 93 11.69 1.16 10.06
C TRP A 93 10.40 1.76 9.50
N ASP A 94 9.47 0.94 9.02
CA ASP A 94 8.15 1.39 8.57
C ASP A 94 7.35 1.99 9.72
N VAL A 95 7.36 1.33 10.88
CA VAL A 95 6.70 1.85 12.09
C VAL A 95 7.38 3.13 12.58
N ALA A 96 8.70 3.20 12.56
CA ALA A 96 9.46 4.41 12.88
C ALA A 96 9.11 5.56 11.92
N SER A 97 9.07 5.28 10.62
CA SER A 97 8.74 6.25 9.57
C SER A 97 7.32 6.79 9.72
N GLN A 98 6.37 5.93 10.06
CA GLN A 98 5.00 6.34 10.34
C GLN A 98 4.92 7.21 11.60
N ALA A 99 5.65 6.86 12.65
CA ALA A 99 5.71 7.64 13.88
C ALA A 99 6.35 9.03 13.64
N LEU A 100 7.42 9.10 12.85
CA LEU A 100 8.04 10.35 12.40
C LEU A 100 7.03 11.20 11.61
N ALA A 101 6.33 10.61 10.65
CA ALA A 101 5.35 11.31 9.83
C ALA A 101 4.20 11.89 10.66
N SER A 102 3.74 11.17 11.69
CA SER A 102 2.71 11.65 12.62
C SER A 102 3.11 12.91 13.39
N ARG A 103 4.43 13.13 13.56
CA ARG A 103 5.02 14.32 14.19
C ARG A 103 5.48 15.38 13.20
N GLY A 104 5.16 15.21 11.91
CA GLY A 104 5.61 16.13 10.86
C GLY A 104 7.10 16.02 10.56
N LEU A 105 7.74 14.90 10.88
CA LEU A 105 9.13 14.59 10.56
C LEU A 105 9.20 13.53 9.44
N THR A 106 10.33 13.47 8.75
CA THR A 106 10.61 12.46 7.73
C THR A 106 12.12 12.20 7.64
N SER A 107 12.49 11.05 7.12
CA SER A 107 13.88 10.72 6.79
C SER A 107 14.22 11.21 5.38
N VAL A 108 15.31 11.94 5.25
CA VAL A 108 15.84 12.43 3.97
C VAL A 108 17.26 11.91 3.80
N GLN A 109 17.52 11.21 2.70
CA GLN A 109 18.88 10.94 2.27
C GLN A 109 19.27 11.99 1.22
N ALA A 110 20.37 12.70 1.45
CA ALA A 110 20.89 13.63 0.45
C ALA A 110 21.63 12.85 -0.65
N ALA A 111 21.55 13.31 -1.91
CA ALA A 111 22.33 12.73 -3.00
C ALA A 111 23.83 12.76 -2.66
N GLY A 112 24.51 11.62 -2.80
CA GLY A 112 25.92 11.45 -2.44
C GLY A 112 26.21 11.29 -0.94
N SER A 113 25.19 11.27 -0.07
CA SER A 113 25.36 11.00 1.37
C SER A 113 25.02 9.55 1.70
N ALA A 114 25.91 8.88 2.44
CA ALA A 114 25.65 7.57 3.03
C ALA A 114 24.77 7.65 4.29
N PHE A 115 24.45 8.86 4.76
CA PHE A 115 23.69 9.10 5.98
C PHE A 115 22.25 9.52 5.67
N LEU A 116 21.30 8.95 6.42
CA LEU A 116 19.92 9.40 6.51
C LEU A 116 19.83 10.52 7.54
N LYS A 117 19.10 11.59 7.22
CA LYS A 117 18.86 12.70 8.14
C LYS A 117 17.38 12.81 8.45
N ILE A 118 17.03 12.89 9.73
CA ILE A 118 15.64 13.19 10.11
C ILE A 118 15.42 14.71 10.03
N ALA A 119 14.36 15.13 9.36
CA ALA A 119 14.02 16.54 9.17
C ALA A 119 12.50 16.76 9.15
N ALA A 120 12.06 17.97 9.50
CA ALA A 120 10.65 18.34 9.36
C ALA A 120 10.18 18.23 7.90
N ILE A 121 9.00 17.63 7.68
CA ILE A 121 8.38 17.43 6.36
C ILE A 121 8.32 18.74 5.57
N VAL A 122 7.96 19.85 6.24
CA VAL A 122 7.90 21.19 5.63
C VAL A 122 9.26 21.63 5.05
N LYS A 123 10.37 21.26 5.70
CA LYS A 123 11.72 21.52 5.20
C LYS A 123 12.17 20.50 4.15
N ALA A 124 11.68 19.27 4.23
CA ALA A 124 11.99 18.18 3.30
C ALA A 124 11.31 18.35 1.93
N CYS A 125 10.09 18.90 1.88
CA CYS A 125 9.38 19.18 0.62
C CYS A 125 10.17 20.12 -0.31
N GLY A 126 10.97 21.03 0.24
CA GLY A 126 11.87 21.89 -0.54
C GLY A 126 13.11 21.18 -1.11
N ARG A 127 13.42 19.95 -0.65
CA ARG A 127 14.59 19.16 -1.07
C ARG A 127 14.25 17.98 -1.98
N ALA A 128 12.99 17.56 -2.04
CA ALA A 128 12.55 16.43 -2.86
C ALA A 128 12.52 16.70 -4.38
N ARG A 129 12.87 17.92 -4.82
CA ARG A 129 12.84 18.32 -6.23
C ARG A 129 14.21 18.77 -6.73
N LEU A 130 15.17 17.84 -6.84
CA LEU A 130 16.47 18.12 -7.46
C LEU A 130 17.17 16.87 -8.00
N GLU A 131 16.45 15.99 -8.70
CA GLU A 131 17.05 14.94 -9.55
C GLU A 131 16.20 14.78 -10.83
N GLU A 132 16.06 15.87 -11.60
CA GLU A 132 15.55 15.79 -12.99
C GLU A 132 16.36 16.78 -13.82
N GLY A 133 17.54 16.36 -14.30
CA GLY A 133 18.39 17.21 -15.14
C GLY A 133 19.87 16.84 -15.13
N GLY A 134 20.20 15.69 -15.73
CA GLY A 134 21.59 15.27 -15.94
C GLY A 134 21.73 14.45 -17.22
N LEU A 135 21.27 14.99 -18.36
CA LEU A 135 21.73 14.56 -19.68
C LEU A 135 23.09 15.22 -19.94
N GLY A 136 24.12 14.40 -20.13
CA GLY A 136 25.46 14.80 -20.58
C GLY A 136 26.20 13.60 -21.11
#